data_AF-A0A517NIC8-F1
#
_entry.id   AF-A0A517NIC8-F1
#
_cell.length_a   1.000
_cell.length_b   1.000
_cell.length_c   1.000
_cell.angle_alpha   90.00
_cell.angle_beta   90.00
_cell.angle_gamma   90.00
#
_symmetry.space_group_name_H-M   'P 1'
#
loop_
_entity.id
_entity.type
_entity.pdbx_description
1 polymer ?
#
loop_
_entity_poly.entity_id
_entity_poly.type
_entity_poly.pdbx_seq_one_letter_code
_entity_poly.pdbx_strand_id
1 'polypeptide(L)' 'MSATVSTTSRILTEDVLTLQDARRELAKATGRRPDKSTCYRWCLKGVGGTKLEHIRLGDRILTSRQALTRFIEARTAKS' A
#
# COMPACT_ATOMS: atom_id res chain seq x y z
N MET A 1 5.93 -13.93 -16.26
CA MET A 1 5.35 -12.65 -16.72
C MET A 1 3.85 -12.74 -16.54
N SER A 2 3.21 -11.94 -15.66
CA SER A 2 1.74 -11.70 -15.56
C SER A 2 1.24 -11.07 -14.24
N ALA A 3 2.11 -10.59 -13.33
CA ALA A 3 1.64 -9.84 -12.14
C ALA A 3 1.71 -8.32 -12.31
N THR A 4 2.74 -7.81 -13.00
CA THR A 4 3.04 -6.37 -13.09
C THR A 4 2.01 -5.59 -13.90
N VAL A 5 1.47 -6.18 -14.98
CA VAL A 5 0.48 -5.53 -15.85
C VAL A 5 -0.83 -5.26 -15.08
N SER A 6 -1.21 -6.16 -14.16
CA SER A 6 -2.44 -6.01 -13.37
C SER A 6 -2.34 -4.90 -12.31
N THR A 7 -1.19 -4.74 -11.64
CA THR A 7 -1.01 -3.71 -10.61
C THR A 7 -0.94 -2.30 -11.21
N THR A 8 -0.24 -2.12 -12.33
CA THR A 8 -0.12 -0.81 -12.98
C THR A 8 -1.46 -0.33 -13.55
N SER A 9 -2.28 -1.23 -14.10
CA SER A 9 -3.61 -0.82 -14.59
C SER A 9 -4.55 -0.41 -13.45
N ARG A 10 -4.50 -1.10 -12.31
CA ARG A 10 -5.39 -0.79 -11.16
C ARG A 10 -5.10 0.57 -10.55
N ILE A 11 -3.84 0.97 -10.46
CA ILE A 11 -3.49 2.25 -9.82
C ILE A 11 -4.09 3.45 -10.56
N LEU A 12 -4.28 3.36 -11.88
CA LEU A 12 -4.88 4.43 -12.67
C LEU A 12 -6.41 4.52 -12.53
N THR A 13 -7.03 3.49 -11.97
CA THR A 13 -8.48 3.42 -11.70
C THR A 13 -8.84 3.58 -10.22
N GLU A 14 -7.84 3.74 -9.36
CA GLU A 14 -7.96 3.80 -7.90
C GLU A 14 -7.56 5.19 -7.37
N ASP A 15 -7.88 5.47 -6.11
CA ASP A 15 -7.50 6.73 -5.46
C ASP A 15 -6.01 6.69 -5.08
N VAL A 16 -5.17 7.23 -5.97
CA VAL A 16 -3.71 7.19 -5.81
C VAL A 16 -3.24 8.05 -4.64
N LEU A 17 -2.34 7.47 -3.85
CA LEU A 17 -1.75 8.07 -2.66
C LEU A 17 -0.23 7.99 -2.73
N THR A 18 0.42 9.08 -2.31
CA THR A 18 1.83 9.01 -1.91
C THR A 18 1.99 8.25 -0.60
N LEU A 19 3.19 7.80 -0.24
CA LEU A 19 3.44 7.23 1.10
C LEU A 19 3.24 8.26 2.25
N GLN A 20 3.21 9.56 1.96
CA GLN A 20 2.85 10.58 2.94
C GLN A 20 1.34 10.59 3.20
N ASP A 21 0.53 10.40 2.17
CA ASP A 21 -0.93 10.39 2.28
C ASP A 21 -1.44 9.05 2.79
N ALA A 22 -0.85 7.95 2.31
CA ALA A 22 -1.17 6.60 2.78
C ALA A 22 -1.07 6.47 4.31
N ARG A 23 -0.02 7.03 4.93
CA ARG A 23 0.09 6.98 6.40
C ARG A 23 -0.94 7.86 7.11
N ARG A 24 -1.42 8.95 6.49
CA ARG A 24 -2.49 9.79 7.04
C ARG A 24 -3.82 9.02 6.99
N GLU A 25 -4.08 8.33 5.89
CA GLU A 25 -5.26 7.47 5.74
C GLU A 25 -5.25 6.30 6.73
N LEU A 26 -4.10 5.65 6.92
CA LEU A 26 -3.94 4.61 7.95
C LEU A 26 -4.16 5.15 9.36
N ALA A 27 -3.71 6.38 9.65
CA ALA A 27 -3.96 7.01 10.94
C ALA A 27 -5.46 7.25 11.19
N LYS A 28 -6.20 7.69 10.17
CA LYS A 28 -7.66 7.86 10.26
C LYS A 28 -8.37 6.52 10.49
N ALA A 29 -7.93 5.47 9.81
CA ALA A 29 -8.57 4.16 9.87
C ALA A 29 -8.23 3.36 11.15
N THR A 30 -7.01 3.51 11.68
CA THR A 30 -6.50 2.66 12.77
C THR A 30 -6.19 3.41 14.06
N GLY A 31 -6.34 4.74 14.08
CA GLY A 31 -5.93 5.60 15.19
C GLY A 31 -4.42 5.78 15.34
N ARG A 32 -3.60 5.01 14.61
CA ARG A 32 -2.13 5.07 14.67
C ARG A 32 -1.53 5.40 13.31
N ARG A 33 -0.65 6.41 13.29
CA ARG A 33 0.11 6.79 12.11
C ARG A 33 1.41 5.98 12.02
N PRO A 34 1.58 5.06 11.05
CA PRO A 34 2.86 4.41 10.83
C PRO A 34 3.89 5.39 10.28
N ASP A 35 5.17 5.11 10.53
CA ASP A 35 6.26 5.87 9.92
C ASP A 35 6.31 5.66 8.39
N LYS A 36 6.92 6.62 7.66
CA LYS A 36 7.13 6.50 6.21
C LYS A 36 7.92 5.24 5.86
N SER A 37 9.00 4.97 6.60
CA SER A 37 9.89 3.83 6.37
C SER A 37 9.16 2.51 6.56
N THR A 38 8.21 2.44 7.50
CA THR A 38 7.34 1.29 7.69
C THR A 38 6.45 1.04 6.47
N CYS A 39 5.79 2.08 5.95
CA CYS A 39 4.98 1.96 4.73
C CYS A 39 5.84 1.54 3.53
N TYR A 40 7.03 2.14 3.39
CA TYR A 40 7.99 1.79 2.35
C TYR A 40 8.42 0.31 2.44
N ARG A 41 8.70 -0.17 3.66
CA ARG A 41 9.02 -1.58 3.90
C ARG A 41 7.86 -2.50 3.56
N TRP A 42 6.62 -2.12 3.88
CA TRP A 42 5.43 -2.91 3.51
C TRP A 42 5.25 -3.03 1.99
N CYS A 43 5.57 -1.98 1.22
CA CYS A 43 5.60 -2.05 -0.23
C CYS A 43 6.66 -3.06 -0.74
N LEU A 44 7.91 -2.92 -0.29
CA LEU A 44 9.01 -3.71 -0.85
C LEU A 44 9.09 -5.14 -0.33
N LYS A 45 8.93 -5.30 0.99
CA LYS A 45 9.17 -6.55 1.71
C LYS A 45 7.87 -7.13 2.29
N GLY A 46 6.92 -6.28 2.67
CA GLY A 46 5.70 -6.69 3.33
C GLY A 46 5.86 -6.89 4.84
N VAL A 47 4.85 -7.47 5.46
CA VAL A 47 4.80 -7.85 6.87
C VAL A 47 3.84 -9.04 7.02
N GLY A 48 4.21 -10.07 7.78
CA GLY A 48 3.39 -11.28 7.93
C GLY A 48 3.07 -11.97 6.60
N GLY A 49 4.00 -11.95 5.64
CA GLY A 49 3.81 -12.52 4.30
C GLY A 49 2.85 -11.75 3.38
N THR A 50 2.36 -10.58 3.79
CA THR A 50 1.48 -9.73 2.97
C THR A 50 2.23 -8.45 2.57
N LYS A 51 2.22 -8.11 1.28
CA LYS A 51 2.82 -6.87 0.75
C LYS A 51 1.74 -5.83 0.45
N LEU A 52 2.09 -4.56 0.64
CA LEU A 52 1.23 -3.46 0.19
C LEU A 52 1.40 -3.29 -1.32
N GLU A 53 0.28 -3.37 -2.05
CA GLU A 53 0.27 -3.11 -3.49
C GLU A 53 0.74 -1.68 -3.77
N HIS A 54 1.65 -1.56 -4.72
CA HIS A 54 2.26 -0.29 -5.07
C HIS A 54 2.79 -0.32 -6.50
N ILE A 55 2.99 0.87 -7.05
CA ILE A 55 3.83 1.08 -8.22
C ILE A 55 5.05 1.91 -7.85
N ARG A 56 6.10 1.77 -8.64
CA ARG A 56 7.25 2.68 -8.61
C ARG A 56 7.23 3.52 -9.87
N LEU A 57 7.14 4.84 -9.69
CA LEU A 57 7.18 5.82 -10.76
C LEU A 57 8.40 6.72 -10.52
N GLY A 58 9.52 6.39 -11.17
CA GLY A 58 10.81 7.02 -10.93
C GLY A 58 11.33 6.76 -9.51
N ASP A 59 11.56 7.84 -8.75
CA ASP A 59 11.99 7.83 -7.35
C ASP A 59 10.81 7.71 -6.36
N ARG A 60 9.56 7.77 -6.86
CA ARG A 60 8.35 7.75 -6.03
C ARG A 60 7.75 6.36 -5.97
N ILE A 61 7.25 6.02 -4.78
CA ILE A 61 6.35 4.89 -4.57
C ILE A 61 4.95 5.43 -4.35
N LEU A 62 4.02 4.93 -5.15
CA LEU A 62 2.59 5.25 -5.07
C LEU A 62 1.83 3.98 -4.70
N THR A 63 0.81 4.14 -3.88
CA THR A 63 -0.18 3.12 -3.54
C THR A 63 -1.56 3.72 -3.72
N SER A 64 -2.61 3.05 -3.32
CA SER A 64 -3.98 3.57 -3.38
C SER A 64 -4.73 3.31 -2.08
N ARG A 65 -5.86 4.01 -1.91
CA ARG A 65 -6.79 3.75 -0.81
C ARG A 65 -7.28 2.29 -0.83
N GLN A 66 -7.61 1.78 -2.01
CA GLN A 66 -8.13 0.44 -2.24
C GLN A 66 -7.06 -0.62 -1.93
N ALA A 67 -5.79 -0.36 -2.28
CA ALA A 67 -4.66 -1.20 -1.91
C ALA A 67 -4.46 -1.24 -0.38
N LEU A 68 -4.64 -0.13 0.33
CA LEU A 68 -4.59 -0.10 1.80
C LEU A 68 -5.71 -0.96 2.40
N THR A 69 -6.93 -0.88 1.89
CA THR A 69 -8.05 -1.74 2.34
C THR A 69 -7.70 -3.22 2.19
N ARG A 70 -7.30 -3.66 0.99
CA ARG A 70 -6.89 -5.05 0.74
C ARG A 70 -5.74 -5.49 1.65
N PHE A 71 -4.78 -4.61 1.88
CA PHE A 71 -3.64 -4.87 2.76
C PHE A 71 -4.07 -5.05 4.23
N ILE A 72 -4.98 -4.20 4.72
CA ILE A 72 -5.54 -4.30 6.07
C ILE A 72 -6.32 -5.60 6.22
N GLU A 73 -7.25 -5.90 5.31
CA GLU A 73 -8.04 -7.13 5.32
C GLU A 73 -7.16 -8.38 5.35
N ALA A 74 -6.17 -8.45 4.47
CA ALA A 74 -5.24 -9.58 4.40
C ALA A 74 -4.33 -9.68 5.63
N ARG A 75 -4.09 -8.59 6.36
CA ARG A 75 -3.32 -8.61 7.63
C ARG A 75 -4.20 -9.01 8.81
N THR A 76 -5.43 -8.52 8.86
CA THR A 76 -6.40 -8.85 9.89
C THR A 76 -6.80 -10.32 9.81
N ALA A 77 -7.07 -10.86 8.62
CA ALA A 77 -7.45 -12.26 8.44
C ALA A 77 -6.33 -13.28 8.78
N LYS A 78 -5.07 -12.83 8.87
CA LYS A 78 -3.90 -13.65 9.22
C LYS A 78 -3.40 -13.44 10.65
N SER A 79 -4.06 -12.60 11.44
CA SER A 79 -3.67 -12.31 12.82
C SER A 79 -4.37 -13.23 13.81
#